data_AF-A0A5A8AGT2-F1
#
_entry.id   AF-A0A5A8AGT2-F1
#
_cell.length_a   1.000
_cell.length_b   1.000
_cell.length_c   1.000
_cell.angle_alpha   90.00
_cell.angle_beta   90.00
_cell.angle_gamma   90.00
#
_symmetry.space_group_name_H-M   'P 1'
#
loop_
_entity.id
_entity.type
_entity.pdbx_description
1 polymer ?
#
loop_
_entity_poly.entity_id
_entity_poly.type
_entity_poly.pdbx_seq_one_letter_code
_entity_poly.pdbx_strand_id
1 'polypeptide(L)'
;MKKLFQKIHYYISVRNSKWNILFFLIFVSPLFWYVFHKQSPIKKGNYTIGYATDMYWPILSYKRIRFNYSVKGKNYETTNIYALDPEVIIPARYLVQFSLEDHSFSTIYPNIPVSDSIKEAPPKGWKELPEWAKNK
;
A
#
# COMPACT_ATOMS: atom_id res chain seq x y z
N MET A 1 -22.26 -10.72 -35.30
CA MET A 1 -21.41 -10.83 -34.09
C MET A 1 -20.45 -12.02 -34.12
N LYS A 2 -20.88 -13.28 -34.32
CA LYS A 2 -19.97 -14.46 -34.35
C LYS A 2 -18.77 -14.36 -35.31
N LYS A 3 -18.97 -13.87 -36.55
CA LYS A 3 -17.88 -13.67 -37.53
C LYS A 3 -16.82 -12.66 -37.08
N LEU A 4 -17.22 -11.65 -36.30
CA LEU A 4 -16.30 -10.64 -35.78
C LEU A 4 -15.39 -11.27 -34.71
N PHE A 5 -15.97 -12.02 -33.77
CA PHE A 5 -15.22 -12.75 -32.73
C PHE A 5 -14.25 -13.77 -33.32
N GLN A 6 -14.63 -14.50 -34.37
CA GLN A 6 -13.74 -15.45 -35.05
C GLN A 6 -12.55 -14.76 -35.72
N LYS A 7 -12.76 -13.62 -36.38
CA LYS A 7 -11.67 -12.83 -36.96
C LYS A 7 -10.72 -12.32 -35.87
N ILE A 8 -11.26 -11.78 -34.79
CA ILE A 8 -10.46 -11.28 -33.66
C ILE A 8 -9.63 -12.42 -33.06
N HIS A 9 -10.23 -13.58 -32.80
CA HIS A 9 -9.52 -14.76 -32.30
C HIS A 9 -8.41 -15.23 -33.23
N TYR A 10 -8.66 -15.26 -34.54
CA TYR A 10 -7.63 -15.64 -35.52
C TYR A 10 -6.43 -14.68 -35.48
N TYR A 11 -6.66 -13.37 -35.46
CA TYR A 11 -5.58 -12.39 -35.45
C TYR A 11 -4.83 -12.33 -34.11
N ILE A 12 -5.50 -12.53 -32.97
CA ILE A 12 -4.87 -12.45 -31.65
C ILE A 12 -4.14 -13.76 -31.28
N SER A 13 -4.75 -14.92 -31.56
CA SER A 13 -4.30 -16.21 -31.01
C SER A 13 -3.70 -17.16 -32.05
N VAL A 14 -4.11 -17.10 -33.31
CA VAL A 14 -3.74 -18.11 -34.33
C VAL A 14 -2.64 -17.60 -35.25
N ARG A 15 -2.73 -16.35 -35.69
CA ARG A 15 -1.74 -15.75 -36.60
C ARG A 15 -0.47 -15.43 -35.83
N ASN A 16 0.60 -16.20 -36.02
CA ASN A 16 1.88 -15.96 -35.35
C ASN A 16 2.54 -14.67 -35.87
N SER A 17 2.23 -13.53 -35.25
CA SER A 17 2.68 -12.20 -35.66
C SER A 17 3.27 -11.44 -34.49
N LYS A 18 4.35 -10.68 -34.73
CA LYS A 18 4.97 -9.79 -33.74
C LYS A 18 3.97 -8.76 -33.18
N TRP A 19 2.92 -8.43 -33.93
CA TRP A 19 1.86 -7.52 -33.52
C TRP A 19 0.96 -8.07 -32.40
N ASN A 20 0.86 -9.39 -32.24
CA ASN A 20 0.04 -9.98 -31.16
C ASN A 20 0.67 -9.71 -29.79
N ILE A 21 1.99 -9.74 -29.72
CA ILE A 21 2.76 -9.38 -28.52
C ILE A 21 2.50 -7.92 -28.17
N LEU A 22 2.50 -7.01 -29.17
CA LEU A 22 2.21 -5.60 -28.96
C LEU A 22 0.79 -5.38 -28.42
N PHE A 23 -0.21 -6.05 -29.01
CA PHE A 23 -1.60 -6.00 -28.52
C PHE A 23 -1.72 -6.50 -27.08
N PHE A 24 -1.03 -7.59 -26.74
CA PHE A 24 -0.99 -8.10 -25.37
C PHE A 24 -0.35 -7.08 -24.42
N LEU A 25 0.80 -6.50 -24.78
CA LEU A 25 1.47 -5.49 -23.97
C LEU A 25 0.61 -4.24 -23.75
N ILE A 26 -0.14 -3.78 -24.76
CA ILE A 26 -1.07 -2.65 -24.63
C ILE A 26 -2.19 -2.94 -23.64
N PHE A 27 -2.70 -4.17 -23.62
CA PHE A 27 -3.77 -4.55 -22.68
C PHE A 27 -3.28 -4.76 -21.26
N VAL A 28 -2.05 -5.26 -21.09
CA VAL A 28 -1.50 -5.55 -19.75
C VAL A 28 -0.81 -4.32 -19.15
N SER A 29 -0.36 -3.34 -19.96
CA SER A 29 0.33 -2.15 -19.46
C SER A 29 -0.47 -1.28 -18.47
N PRO A 30 -1.80 -1.05 -18.61
CA PRO A 30 -2.56 -0.28 -17.63
C PRO A 30 -2.69 -1.03 -16.31
N LEU A 31 -2.76 -2.36 -16.36
CA LEU A 31 -2.78 -3.21 -15.18
C LEU A 31 -1.44 -3.13 -14.42
N PHE A 32 -0.32 -3.23 -15.14
CA PHE A 32 1.00 -3.03 -14.54
C PHE A 32 1.16 -1.62 -13.96
N TRP A 33 0.71 -0.59 -14.67
CA TRP A 33 0.72 0.79 -14.18
C TRP A 33 -0.09 0.94 -12.89
N TYR A 34 -1.31 0.39 -12.86
CA TYR A 34 -2.15 0.42 -11.67
C TYR A 34 -1.50 -0.29 -10.47
N VAL A 35 -0.95 -1.49 -10.68
CA VAL A 35 -0.27 -2.24 -9.61
C VAL A 35 0.97 -1.49 -9.11
N PHE A 36 1.77 -0.93 -10.02
CA PHE A 36 2.98 -0.16 -9.67
C PHE A 36 2.64 1.08 -8.83
N HIS A 37 1.61 1.84 -9.22
CA HIS A 37 1.15 2.98 -8.43
C HIS A 37 0.56 2.58 -7.08
N LYS A 38 -0.13 1.45 -7.00
CA LYS A 38 -0.73 0.95 -5.75
C LYS A 38 0.31 0.45 -4.74
N GLN A 39 1.41 -0.12 -5.23
CA GLN A 39 2.49 -0.64 -4.37
C GLN A 39 3.60 0.38 -4.09
N SER A 40 3.61 1.53 -4.77
CA SER A 40 4.64 2.52 -4.56
C SER A 40 4.56 3.12 -3.16
N PRO A 41 5.67 3.20 -2.40
CA PRO A 41 5.68 3.87 -1.11
C PRO A 41 5.25 5.33 -1.26
N ILE A 42 4.53 5.83 -0.27
CA ILE A 42 3.96 7.19 -0.29
C ILE A 42 5.10 8.20 -0.30
N LYS A 43 5.32 8.87 -1.44
CA LYS A 43 6.35 9.90 -1.57
C LYS A 43 6.01 11.19 -0.81
N LYS A 44 4.71 11.48 -0.65
CA LYS A 44 4.19 12.68 0.02
C LYS A 44 2.98 12.27 0.85
N GLY A 45 3.11 12.39 2.17
CA GLY A 45 2.06 12.00 3.09
C GLY A 45 2.22 12.68 4.43
N ASN A 46 1.09 12.89 5.11
CA ASN A 46 1.08 13.32 6.50
C ASN A 46 1.26 12.11 7.40
N TYR A 47 1.59 12.36 8.67
CA TYR A 47 1.79 11.33 9.66
C TYR A 47 0.64 11.27 10.65
N THR A 48 0.34 10.08 11.15
CA THR A 48 -0.64 9.81 12.20
C THR A 48 -0.14 8.66 13.08
N ILE A 49 -0.96 8.27 14.04
CA ILE A 49 -0.73 7.09 14.87
C ILE A 49 -1.53 5.94 14.28
N GLY A 50 -0.87 4.81 14.02
CA GLY A 50 -1.52 3.55 13.71
C GLY A 50 -1.38 2.55 14.85
N TYR A 51 -2.37 1.67 14.98
CA TYR A 51 -2.37 0.58 15.93
C TYR A 51 -2.14 -0.74 15.19
N ALA A 52 -0.99 -1.35 15.42
CA ALA A 52 -0.68 -2.68 14.91
C ALA A 52 -1.47 -3.72 15.71
N THR A 53 -2.29 -4.49 15.01
CA THR A 53 -3.23 -5.45 15.61
C THR A 53 -2.77 -6.89 15.47
N ASP A 54 -2.13 -7.23 14.36
CA ASP A 54 -1.77 -8.61 14.05
C ASP A 54 -0.57 -8.69 13.08
N MET A 55 0.10 -9.84 13.08
CA MET A 55 1.17 -10.16 12.15
C MET A 55 1.02 -11.58 11.62
N TYR A 56 1.04 -11.71 10.29
CA TYR A 56 0.76 -12.97 9.63
C TYR A 56 1.70 -13.21 8.44
N TRP A 57 1.83 -14.48 8.07
CA TRP A 57 2.60 -14.94 6.91
C TRP A 57 1.64 -15.37 5.78
N PRO A 58 1.54 -14.61 4.68
CA PRO A 58 0.81 -15.06 3.50
C PRO A 58 1.55 -16.21 2.82
N ILE A 59 0.80 -17.09 2.14
CA ILE A 59 1.35 -18.28 1.45
C ILE A 59 2.42 -17.92 0.40
N LEU A 60 2.28 -16.78 -0.29
CA LEU A 60 3.15 -16.36 -1.39
C LEU A 60 3.73 -14.95 -1.18
N SER A 61 4.05 -14.56 0.06
CA SER A 61 4.63 -13.23 0.31
C SER A 61 5.42 -13.16 1.61
N TYR A 62 6.12 -12.05 1.79
CA TYR A 62 6.77 -11.70 3.06
C TYR A 62 5.75 -11.53 4.17
N LYS A 63 6.22 -11.65 5.42
CA LYS A 63 5.46 -11.35 6.63
C LYS A 63 4.78 -9.98 6.51
N ARG A 64 3.53 -9.88 6.97
CA ARG A 64 2.74 -8.65 6.89
C ARG A 64 2.25 -8.23 8.27
N ILE A 65 2.23 -6.92 8.50
CA ILE A 65 1.61 -6.31 9.69
C ILE A 65 0.23 -5.83 9.28
N ARG A 66 -0.79 -6.19 10.05
CA ARG A 66 -2.12 -5.59 10.00
C ARG A 66 -2.18 -4.45 11.01
N PHE A 67 -2.69 -3.31 10.57
CA PHE A 67 -2.85 -2.15 11.42
C PHE A 67 -4.05 -1.31 11.00
N ASN A 68 -4.56 -0.53 11.94
CA ASN A 68 -5.59 0.45 11.69
C ASN A 68 -5.11 1.85 12.08
N TYR A 69 -5.72 2.87 11.50
CA TYR A 69 -5.45 4.27 11.82
C TYR A 69 -6.67 5.13 11.54
N SER A 70 -6.75 6.30 12.18
CA SER A 70 -7.84 7.25 11.99
C SER A 70 -7.32 8.59 11.49
N VAL A 71 -7.99 9.15 10.49
CA VAL A 71 -7.72 10.48 9.94
C VAL A 71 -9.05 11.16 9.68
N LYS A 72 -9.23 12.39 10.19
CA LYS A 72 -10.46 13.18 10.07
C LYS A 72 -11.72 12.40 10.50
N GLY A 73 -11.60 11.56 11.53
CA GLY A 73 -12.71 10.73 12.05
C GLY A 73 -13.08 9.52 11.19
N LYS A 74 -12.35 9.25 10.10
CA LYS A 74 -12.52 8.05 9.29
C LYS A 74 -11.44 7.03 9.65
N ASN A 75 -11.87 5.79 9.88
CA ASN A 75 -10.97 4.69 10.19
C ASN A 75 -10.58 3.95 8.92
N TYR A 76 -9.31 3.54 8.87
CA TYR A 76 -8.70 2.82 7.78
C TYR A 76 -8.04 1.57 8.35
N GLU A 77 -8.23 0.44 7.68
CA GLU A 77 -7.58 -0.83 8.01
C GLU A 77 -6.77 -1.27 6.80
N THR A 78 -5.51 -1.61 7.00
CA THR A 78 -4.63 -2.03 5.91
C THR A 78 -3.52 -2.95 6.40
N THR A 79 -2.65 -3.35 5.47
CA THR A 79 -1.48 -4.16 5.77
C THR A 79 -0.27 -3.63 5.03
N ASN A 80 0.90 -3.66 5.69
CA ASN A 80 2.18 -3.36 5.05
C ASN A 80 3.09 -4.59 5.08
N ILE A 81 4.00 -4.66 4.11
CA ILE A 81 5.03 -5.70 4.10
C ILE A 81 6.02 -5.36 5.21
N TYR A 82 6.31 -6.34 6.05
CA TYR A 82 7.29 -6.20 7.10
C TYR A 82 8.65 -6.69 6.63
N ALA A 83 9.62 -5.78 6.56
CA ALA A 83 11.03 -6.13 6.48
C ALA A 83 11.48 -6.61 7.87
N LEU A 84 12.30 -7.67 7.92
CA LEU A 84 12.66 -8.46 9.11
C LEU A 84 13.32 -7.70 10.29
N ASP A 85 13.49 -6.38 10.21
CA ASP A 85 14.16 -5.58 11.22
C ASP A 85 13.49 -4.19 11.29
N PRO A 86 13.04 -3.69 12.46
CA PRO A 86 13.17 -4.21 13.83
C PRO A 86 11.98 -5.06 14.32
N GLU A 87 12.19 -5.83 15.41
CA GLU A 87 11.12 -6.59 16.09
C GLU A 87 9.89 -5.72 16.36
N VAL A 88 8.75 -6.11 15.79
CA VAL A 88 7.47 -5.42 16.00
C VAL A 88 6.76 -6.05 17.18
N ILE A 89 6.39 -5.20 18.12
CA ILE A 89 5.55 -5.55 19.26
C ILE A 89 4.11 -5.43 18.82
N ILE A 90 3.31 -6.45 19.07
CA ILE A 90 1.88 -6.46 18.79
C ILE A 90 1.14 -6.99 20.03
N PRO A 91 0.08 -6.31 20.48
CA PRO A 91 -0.45 -5.05 19.95
C PRO A 91 0.37 -3.83 20.40
N ALA A 92 0.58 -2.85 19.50
CA ALA A 92 1.28 -1.60 19.85
C ALA A 92 0.92 -0.45 18.90
N ARG A 93 1.32 0.78 19.28
CA ARG A 93 1.14 2.00 18.49
C ARG A 93 2.43 2.41 17.80
N TYR A 94 2.32 2.75 16.52
CA TYR A 94 3.44 3.14 15.67
C TYR A 94 3.11 4.38 14.86
N LEU A 95 4.15 5.07 14.42
CA LEU A 95 4.00 6.13 13.44
C LEU A 95 3.53 5.54 12.10
N VAL A 96 2.56 6.18 11.48
CA VAL A 96 2.05 5.83 10.15
C VAL A 96 2.10 7.07 9.27
N GLN A 97 2.64 6.95 8.06
CA GLN A 97 2.47 7.95 7.01
C GLN A 97 1.31 7.53 6.11
N PHE A 98 0.43 8.46 5.74
CA PHE A 98 -0.72 8.21 4.87
C PHE A 98 -0.77 9.18 3.68
N SER A 99 -1.35 8.74 2.55
CA SER A 99 -1.46 9.54 1.33
C SER A 99 -2.37 10.77 1.53
N LEU A 100 -2.06 11.88 0.87
CA LEU A 100 -2.89 13.10 0.96
C LEU A 100 -4.14 13.06 0.09
N GLU A 101 -4.17 12.23 -0.95
CA GLU A 101 -5.26 12.20 -1.93
C GLU A 101 -6.52 11.54 -1.38
N ASP A 102 -6.42 10.29 -0.92
CA ASP A 102 -7.56 9.49 -0.43
C ASP A 102 -7.39 8.97 1.01
N HIS A 103 -6.20 9.19 1.58
CA HIS A 103 -5.69 8.62 2.83
C HIS A 103 -5.79 7.09 2.94
N SER A 104 -6.05 6.37 1.84
CA SER A 104 -6.25 4.92 1.84
C SER A 104 -4.92 4.15 1.77
N PHE A 105 -3.90 4.78 1.18
CA PHE A 105 -2.55 4.29 1.19
C PHE A 105 -1.86 4.72 2.47
N SER A 106 -1.16 3.79 3.10
CA SER A 106 -0.30 4.09 4.25
C SER A 106 0.90 3.17 4.39
N THR A 107 1.92 3.71 5.06
CA THR A 107 3.12 3.01 5.48
C THR A 107 3.24 3.12 6.99
N ILE A 108 3.28 1.99 7.69
CA ILE A 108 3.59 1.92 9.12
C ILE A 108 5.12 1.87 9.29
N TYR A 109 5.63 2.52 10.33
CA TYR A 109 7.05 2.54 10.70
C TYR A 109 7.25 1.80 12.03
N PRO A 110 7.50 0.48 12.01
CA PRO A 110 7.62 -0.31 13.23
C PRO A 110 8.85 0.05 14.08
N ASN A 111 9.85 0.71 13.48
CA ASN A 111 11.01 1.25 14.19
C ASN A 111 10.71 2.51 15.01
N ILE A 112 9.53 3.12 14.82
CA ILE A 112 9.14 4.37 15.47
C ILE A 112 7.87 4.11 16.31
N PRO A 113 8.01 3.50 17.50
CA PRO A 113 6.90 3.31 18.42
C PRO A 113 6.41 4.64 18.99
N VAL A 114 5.10 4.75 19.19
CA VAL A 114 4.45 5.93 19.78
C VAL A 114 4.30 5.70 21.28
N SER A 115 4.86 6.60 22.08
CA SER A 115 4.77 6.56 23.55
C SER A 115 3.35 6.81 24.06
N ASP A 116 3.04 6.26 25.23
CA ASP A 116 1.73 6.42 25.87
C ASP A 116 1.39 7.86 26.26
N SER A 117 2.41 8.72 26.42
CA SER A 117 2.23 10.15 26.63
C SER A 117 1.54 10.86 25.46
N ILE A 118 1.62 10.30 24.25
CA ILE A 118 0.95 10.84 23.06
C ILE A 118 -0.41 10.16 22.94
N LYS A 119 -1.45 10.89 23.35
CA LYS A 119 -2.83 10.36 23.33
C LYS A 119 -3.38 10.27 21.91
N GLU A 120 -3.25 11.35 21.14
CA GLU A 120 -3.89 11.48 19.83
C GLU A 120 -3.01 12.24 18.84
N ALA A 121 -3.17 11.92 17.56
CA ALA A 121 -2.62 12.69 16.46
C ALA A 121 -3.56 13.86 16.12
N PRO A 122 -3.04 14.96 15.53
CA PRO A 122 -3.89 16.01 14.98
C PRO A 122 -4.92 15.42 13.99
N PRO A 123 -6.15 15.97 13.88
CA PRO A 123 -7.18 15.40 13.00
C PRO A 123 -6.77 15.26 11.53
N LYS A 124 -5.85 16.11 11.06
CA LYS A 124 -5.30 16.08 9.69
C LYS A 124 -3.93 15.39 9.61
N GLY A 125 -3.45 14.80 10.70
CA GLY A 125 -2.09 14.31 10.86
C GLY A 125 -1.05 15.43 10.99
N TRP A 126 0.18 15.05 11.32
CA TRP A 126 1.33 15.93 11.24
C TRP A 126 1.76 16.10 9.79
N LYS A 127 1.96 17.34 9.35
CA LYS A 127 2.44 17.64 7.99
C LYS A 127 3.88 17.19 7.76
N GLU A 128 4.66 17.19 8.82
CA GLU A 128 6.05 16.81 8.86
C GLU A 128 6.24 15.72 9.91
N LEU A 129 7.40 15.05 9.87
CA LEU A 129 7.75 14.07 10.88
C LEU A 129 7.76 14.77 12.25
N PRO A 130 7.02 14.29 13.26
CA PRO A 130 6.98 14.95 14.55
C PRO A 130 8.33 14.85 15.26
N GLU A 131 8.66 15.85 16.09
CA GLU A 131 9.99 15.97 16.72
C GLU A 131 10.44 14.71 17.46
N TRP A 132 9.53 14.05 18.18
CA TRP A 132 9.81 12.82 18.91
C TRP A 132 10.20 11.63 18.01
N ALA A 133 9.83 11.68 16.72
CA ALA A 133 10.13 10.65 15.73
C ALA A 133 11.39 10.96 14.89
N LYS A 134 11.92 12.19 14.92
CA LYS A 134 13.10 12.58 14.11
C LYS A 134 14.41 11.95 14.59
N ASN A 135 14.49 11.55 15.86
CA ASN A 135 15.70 11.06 16.52
C ASN A 135 15.74 9.52 16.64
N LYS A 136 14.95 8.80 15.86
CA LYS A 136 14.78 7.34 15.88
C LYS A 136 15.27 6.75 14.57
#